data_AF-A0AAV6EF31-F1
#
_entry.id   AF-A0AAV6EF31-F1
#
_cell.length_a   1.000
_cell.length_b   1.000
_cell.length_c   1.000
_cell.angle_alpha   90.00
_cell.angle_beta   90.00
_cell.angle_gamma   90.00
#
_symmetry.space_group_name_H-M   'P 1'
#
loop_
_entity.id
_entity.type
_entity.pdbx_description
1 polymer ?
#
loop_
_entity_poly.entity_id
_entity_poly.type
_entity_poly.pdbx_seq_one_letter_code
_entity_poly.pdbx_strand_id
1 'polypeptide(L)'
;MAIDYAKYSNMNERQLLNSLLNAEKKEAKLKAELQEKLKDSKELIKFLKAKLNEKLNKEKNYTIETSPALNTIKKSFDNLPKLEQEQLKNELEALLNNNEPKGIIK
;
A
#
# COMPACT_ATOMS: atom_id res chain seq x y z
N MET A 1 -13.99 34.91 1.94
CA MET A 1 -15.34 35.45 2.23
C MET A 1 -15.27 36.12 3.59
N ALA A 2 -15.27 37.45 3.64
CA ALA A 2 -15.36 38.17 4.91
C ALA A 2 -16.83 38.35 5.27
N ILE A 3 -17.19 38.14 6.53
CA ILE A 3 -18.54 38.44 7.01
C ILE A 3 -18.64 39.96 7.14
N ASP A 4 -19.60 40.56 6.45
CA ASP A 4 -19.90 41.98 6.58
C ASP A 4 -20.72 42.24 7.84
N TYR A 5 -20.04 42.57 8.93
CA TYR A 5 -20.67 42.86 10.22
C TYR A 5 -21.41 44.19 10.23
N ALA A 6 -21.00 45.17 9.41
CA ALA A 6 -21.65 46.48 9.33
C ALA A 6 -23.08 46.36 8.82
N LYS A 7 -23.31 45.44 7.86
CA LYS A 7 -24.66 45.08 7.40
C LYS A 7 -25.60 44.68 8.53
N TYR A 8 -25.15 43.87 9.48
CA TYR A 8 -26.01 43.39 10.57
C TYR A 8 -26.18 44.45 11.67
N SER A 9 -25.20 45.32 11.87
CA SER A 9 -25.29 46.40 12.87
C SER A 9 -26.40 47.43 12.60
N ASN A 10 -26.80 47.59 11.34
CA ASN A 10 -27.85 48.53 10.92
C ASN A 10 -29.25 47.87 10.80
N MET A 11 -29.38 46.58 11.12
CA MET A 11 -30.66 45.86 11.00
C MET A 11 -31.55 46.08 12.22
N ASN A 12 -32.87 46.06 12.00
CA ASN A 12 -33.83 46.02 13.10
C ASN A 12 -33.96 44.61 13.70
N GLU A 13 -34.62 44.51 14.85
CA GLU A 13 -34.74 43.27 15.62
C GLU A 13 -35.30 42.08 14.81
N ARG A 14 -36.35 42.32 14.01
CA ARG A 14 -36.94 41.27 13.16
C ARG A 14 -35.99 40.80 12.05
N GLN A 15 -35.21 41.72 11.48
CA GLN A 15 -34.20 41.40 10.47
C GLN A 15 -33.02 40.63 11.08
N LEU A 16 -32.60 40.99 12.30
CA LEU A 16 -31.58 40.26 13.05
C LEU A 16 -32.04 38.84 13.38
N LEU A 17 -33.27 38.66 13.88
CA LEU A 17 -33.83 37.35 14.19
C LEU A 17 -33.87 36.43 12.96
N ASN A 18 -34.35 36.94 11.82
CA ASN A 18 -34.37 36.18 10.58
C ASN A 18 -32.96 35.85 10.07
N SER A 19 -32.02 36.78 10.22
CA SER A 19 -30.62 36.56 9.83
C SER A 19 -29.96 35.50 10.70
N LEU A 20 -30.20 35.53 12.02
CA LEU A 20 -29.73 34.52 12.98
C LEU A 20 -30.28 33.13 12.62
N LEU A 21 -31.59 33.00 12.47
CA LEU A 21 -32.22 31.72 12.12
C LEU A 21 -31.68 31.13 10.81
N ASN A 22 -31.40 31.99 9.83
CA ASN A 22 -30.78 31.56 8.58
C ASN A 22 -29.31 31.17 8.74
N ALA A 23 -28.55 31.87 9.58
CA ALA A 23 -27.16 31.54 9.88
C ALA A 23 -27.06 30.19 10.59
N GLU A 24 -27.89 29.95 11.61
CA GLU A 24 -27.95 28.67 12.34
C GLU A 24 -28.33 27.51 11.42
N LYS A 25 -29.33 27.70 10.54
CA LYS A 25 -29.70 26.68 9.53
C LYS A 25 -28.56 26.37 8.57
N LYS A 26 -27.81 27.38 8.13
CA LYS A 26 -26.63 27.17 7.27
C LYS A 26 -25.52 26.44 8.02
N GLU A 27 -25.26 26.82 9.26
CA GLU A 27 -24.27 26.14 10.11
C GLU A 27 -24.62 24.67 10.30
N ALA A 28 -25.88 24.35 10.63
CA ALA A 28 -26.35 22.98 10.80
C ALA A 28 -26.17 22.14 9.53
N LYS A 29 -26.52 22.68 8.35
CA LYS A 29 -26.30 22.01 7.06
C LYS A 29 -24.83 21.76 6.78
N LEU A 30 -23.98 22.77 6.97
CA LEU A 30 -22.53 22.63 6.78
C LEU A 30 -21.93 21.58 7.71
N LYS A 31 -22.38 21.52 8.98
CA LYS A 31 -21.97 20.49 9.92
C LYS A 31 -22.38 19.10 9.45
N ALA A 32 -23.61 18.93 8.98
CA ALA A 32 -24.08 17.64 8.46
C ALA A 32 -23.28 17.20 7.22
N GLU A 33 -23.11 18.09 6.24
CA GLU A 33 -22.32 17.80 5.02
C GLU A 33 -20.86 17.47 5.35
N LEU A 34 -20.25 18.19 6.30
CA LEU A 34 -18.89 17.92 6.74
C LEU A 34 -18.79 16.55 7.43
N GLN A 35 -19.77 16.20 8.27
CA GLN A 35 -19.81 14.89 8.91
C GLN A 35 -19.94 13.74 7.91
N GLU A 36 -20.78 13.88 6.89
CA GLU A 36 -20.88 12.88 5.81
C GLU A 36 -19.56 12.74 5.06
N LYS A 37 -18.98 13.85 4.59
CA LYS A 37 -17.67 13.83 3.90
C LYS A 37 -16.55 13.23 4.75
N LEU A 38 -16.58 13.45 6.07
CA LEU A 38 -15.63 12.86 7.00
C LEU A 38 -15.85 11.35 7.17
N LYS A 39 -17.09 10.86 7.15
CA LYS A 39 -17.38 9.41 7.17
C LYS A 39 -16.87 8.75 5.90
N ASP A 40 -17.19 9.31 4.73
CA ASP A 40 -16.76 8.79 3.44
C ASP A 40 -15.22 8.73 3.34
N SER A 41 -14.55 9.79 3.78
CA SER A 41 -13.08 9.84 3.83
C SER A 41 -12.49 8.77 4.75
N LYS A 42 -13.09 8.56 5.94
CA LYS A 42 -12.64 7.50 6.86
C LYS A 42 -12.83 6.10 6.27
N GLU A 43 -13.95 5.85 5.60
CA GLU A 43 -14.22 4.58 4.94
C GLU A 43 -13.24 4.32 3.80
N LEU A 44 -12.97 5.34 2.97
CA LEU A 44 -11.96 5.25 1.93
C LEU A 44 -10.57 4.95 2.50
N ILE A 45 -10.15 5.64 3.56
CA ILE A 45 -8.86 5.38 4.22
C ILE A 45 -8.80 3.93 4.73
N LYS A 46 -9.88 3.44 5.35
CA LYS A 46 -9.96 2.06 5.85
C LYS A 46 -9.84 1.05 4.71
N PHE A 47 -10.56 1.28 3.62
CA PHE A 47 -10.51 0.44 2.42
C PHE A 47 -9.10 0.41 1.81
N LEU A 48 -8.47 1.58 1.64
CA LEU A 48 -7.11 1.69 1.08
C LEU A 48 -6.09 0.97 1.98
N LYS A 49 -6.19 1.11 3.30
CA LYS A 49 -5.34 0.37 4.25
C LYS A 49 -5.53 -1.15 4.11
N ALA A 50 -6.78 -1.62 4.01
CA ALA A 50 -7.05 -3.04 3.80
C ALA A 50 -6.44 -3.54 2.48
N LYS A 51 -6.63 -2.81 1.38
CA LYS A 51 -6.03 -3.13 0.07
C LYS A 51 -4.51 -3.12 0.08
N LEU A 52 -3.89 -2.19 0.79
CA LEU A 52 -2.44 -2.15 0.93
C LEU A 52 -1.93 -3.39 1.69
N ASN A 53 -2.59 -3.72 2.80
CA ASN A 53 -2.25 -4.91 3.58
C ASN A 53 -2.44 -6.20 2.77
N GLU A 54 -3.53 -6.32 2.00
CA GLU A 54 -3.74 -7.44 1.07
C GLU A 54 -2.58 -7.58 0.07
N LYS A 55 -2.07 -6.46 -0.48
CA LYS A 55 -0.98 -6.47 -1.45
C LYS A 55 0.38 -6.74 -0.82
N LEU A 56 0.64 -6.21 0.38
CA LEU A 56 1.92 -6.38 1.09
C LEU A 56 2.04 -7.77 1.72
N ASN A 57 0.96 -8.26 2.33
CA ASN A 57 0.90 -9.59 2.93
C ASN A 57 0.54 -10.68 1.92
N LYS A 58 0.44 -10.35 0.63
CA LYS A 58 0.39 -11.37 -0.41
C LYS A 58 1.74 -12.08 -0.40
N GLU A 59 1.79 -13.23 0.27
CA GLU A 59 2.93 -14.12 0.24
C GLU A 59 3.33 -14.32 -1.22
N LYS A 60 4.52 -13.83 -1.56
CA LYS A 60 5.10 -14.06 -2.87
C LYS A 60 5.66 -15.48 -2.83
N ASN A 61 4.77 -16.45 -2.97
CA ASN A 61 5.12 -17.84 -3.08
C ASN A 61 5.83 -18.03 -4.42
N TYR A 62 7.15 -18.13 -4.36
CA TYR A 62 7.99 -18.41 -5.51
C TYR A 62 8.25 -19.91 -5.58
N THR A 63 7.97 -20.51 -6.73
CA THR A 63 8.52 -21.82 -7.09
C THR A 63 9.99 -21.65 -7.50
N ILE A 64 10.73 -22.77 -7.58
CA ILE A 64 12.13 -22.79 -8.06
C ILE A 64 12.24 -22.05 -9.41
N GLU A 65 11.28 -22.25 -10.30
CA GLU A 65 11.27 -21.64 -11.64
C GLU A 65 10.87 -20.16 -11.65
N THR A 66 10.05 -19.72 -10.70
CA THR A 66 9.52 -18.35 -10.65
C THR A 66 10.29 -17.44 -9.70
N SER A 67 11.22 -17.99 -8.92
CA SER A 67 12.07 -17.22 -8.00
C SER A 67 12.92 -16.19 -8.77
N PRO A 68 12.83 -14.89 -8.41
CA PRO A 68 13.63 -13.84 -9.05
C PRO A 68 15.12 -14.10 -8.90
N ALA A 69 15.57 -14.53 -7.73
CA ALA A 69 16.98 -14.78 -7.44
C ALA A 69 17.52 -15.96 -8.27
N LEU A 70 16.75 -17.06 -8.38
CA LEU A 70 17.17 -18.21 -9.19
C LEU A 70 17.17 -17.85 -10.68
N ASN A 71 16.22 -17.04 -11.14
CA ASN A 71 16.20 -16.56 -12.52
C ASN A 71 17.39 -15.62 -12.84
N THR A 72 17.81 -14.77 -11.90
CA THR A 72 19.02 -13.95 -12.09
C THR A 72 20.27 -14.82 -12.13
N ILE A 73 20.37 -15.82 -11.25
CA ILE A 73 21.50 -16.76 -11.24
C ILE A 73 21.54 -17.54 -12.56
N LYS A 74 20.41 -18.09 -12.99
CA LYS A 74 20.30 -18.83 -14.25
C LYS A 74 20.74 -17.98 -15.44
N LYS A 75 20.23 -16.75 -15.56
CA LYS A 75 20.64 -15.82 -16.63
C LYS A 75 22.13 -15.48 -16.56
N SER A 76 22.68 -15.27 -15.37
CA SER A 76 24.12 -15.00 -15.23
C SER A 76 24.95 -16.18 -15.67
N PHE A 77 24.53 -17.41 -15.35
CA PHE A 77 25.19 -18.64 -15.76
C PHE A 77 25.11 -18.85 -17.28
N ASP A 78 23.91 -18.67 -17.87
CA ASP A 78 23.68 -18.84 -19.31
C ASP A 78 24.52 -17.85 -20.16
N ASN A 79 24.86 -16.69 -19.60
CA ASN A 79 25.70 -15.67 -20.24
C ASN A 79 27.21 -15.94 -20.16
N LEU A 80 27.66 -16.92 -19.37
CA LEU A 80 29.08 -17.27 -19.27
C LEU A 80 29.56 -18.02 -20.53
N PRO A 81 30.86 -17.96 -20.86
CA PRO A 81 31.46 -18.84 -21.87
C PRO A 81 31.24 -20.33 -21.54
N LYS A 82 31.07 -21.17 -22.57
CA LYS A 82 30.79 -22.61 -22.40
C LYS A 82 31.82 -23.34 -21.52
N LEU A 83 33.09 -22.97 -21.66
CA LEU A 83 34.18 -23.57 -20.88
C LEU A 83 34.04 -23.28 -19.38
N GLU A 84 33.66 -22.05 -19.01
CA GLU A 84 33.41 -21.66 -17.63
C GLU A 84 32.13 -22.31 -17.08
N GLN A 85 31.10 -22.46 -17.91
CA GLN A 85 29.88 -23.20 -17.53
C GLN A 85 30.18 -24.67 -17.21
N GLU A 86 31.01 -25.34 -18.01
CA GLU A 86 31.40 -26.73 -17.81
C GLU A 86 32.26 -26.91 -16.55
N GLN A 87 33.20 -26.00 -16.28
CA GLN A 87 33.99 -26.01 -15.05
C GLN A 87 33.08 -25.90 -13.81
N LEU A 88 32.16 -24.95 -13.81
CA LEU A 88 31.21 -24.76 -12.70
C LEU A 88 30.29 -25.97 -12.49
N LYS A 89 29.86 -26.66 -13.56
CA LYS A 89 29.08 -27.90 -13.45
C LYS A 89 29.89 -29.03 -12.81
N ASN A 90 31.13 -29.21 -13.25
CA ASN A 90 32.01 -30.25 -12.71
C ASN A 90 32.36 -30.00 -11.24
N GLU A 91 32.60 -28.74 -10.85
CA GLU A 91 32.82 -28.36 -9.45
C GLU A 91 31.60 -28.63 -8.58
N LEU A 92 30.41 -28.29 -9.08
CA LEU A 92 29.15 -28.57 -8.37
C LEU A 92 28.93 -30.07 -8.18
N GLU A 93 29.14 -30.88 -9.23
CA GLU A 93 29.02 -32.34 -9.15
C GLU A 93 30.01 -32.94 -8.15
N ALA A 94 31.27 -32.48 -8.14
CA ALA A 94 32.25 -32.91 -7.16
C ALA A 94 31.84 -32.58 -5.72
N LEU A 95 31.27 -31.40 -5.48
CA LEU A 95 30.78 -31.00 -4.15
C LEU A 95 29.57 -31.81 -3.69
N LEU A 96 28.66 -32.17 -4.61
CA LEU A 96 27.51 -33.01 -4.30
C LEU A 96 27.94 -34.45 -3.97
N ASN A 97 28.85 -35.01 -4.75
CA ASN A 97 29.35 -36.38 -4.56
C ASN A 97 30.23 -36.54 -3.32
N ASN A 98 30.95 -35.49 -2.91
CA ASN A 98 31.76 -35.52 -1.68
C ASN A 98 30.94 -35.36 -0.39
N ASN A 99 29.66 -34.97 -0.47
CA ASN A 99 28.77 -34.78 0.67
C ASN A 99 27.78 -35.94 0.88
N GLU A 100 27.88 -37.05 0.14
CA GLU A 100 27.11 -38.25 0.48
C GLU A 100 27.52 -38.74 1.88
N PRO A 101 26.60 -38.89 2.84
CA PRO A 101 26.93 -39.45 4.14
C PRO A 101 27.39 -40.89 3.92
N LYS A 102 28.69 -41.15 4.09
CA LYS A 102 29.22 -42.51 4.19
C LYS A 102 28.41 -43.21 5.29
N GLY A 103 27.58 -44.15 4.86
CA GLY A 103 26.66 -44.88 5.72
C GLY A 103 27.36 -45.34 6.99
N ILE A 104 26.76 -45.04 8.14
CA ILE A 104 27.15 -45.62 9.42
C ILE A 104 26.97 -47.13 9.27
N ILE A 105 28.08 -47.84 9.09
CA ILE A 105 28.11 -49.30 9.16
C ILE A 105 27.74 -49.65 10.61
N LYS A 106 26.59 -50.28 10.79
CA LYS A 106 26.15 -50.90 12.06
C LYS A 106 26.94 -52.17 12.31
#